data_AF-A0A0M0L8Y8-F1
#
_entry.id   AF-A0A0M0L8Y8-F1
#
_cell.length_a   1.000
_cell.length_b   1.000
_cell.length_c   1.000
_cell.angle_alpha   90.00
_cell.angle_beta   90.00
_cell.angle_gamma   90.00
#
_symmetry.space_group_name_H-M   'P 1'
#
loop_
_entity.id
_entity.type
_entity.pdbx_description
1 polymer ?
#
loop_
_entity_poly.entity_id
_entity_poly.type
_entity_poly.pdbx_seq_one_letter_code
_entity_poly.pdbx_strand_id
1 'polypeptide(L)'
;MAVNVYDVAYDLEKAVRSSEEYNNLKQAYQEVEADSSAKELFDKFRNIQLELQQKQMSGQEISQQEVEQAQQTVAFVQQNPKIAKLMESEQRMSTLIAEVNKVVMKPLEDIYGTVQQ
;
A
#
# COMPACT_ATOMS: atom_id res chain seq x y z
N MET A 1 -1.54 13.05 34.95
CA MET A 1 -1.40 11.62 34.66
C MET A 1 -0.82 11.51 33.26
N ALA A 2 0.17 10.64 33.03
CA ALA A 2 0.67 10.42 31.68
C ALA A 2 -0.45 9.81 30.83
N VAL A 3 -0.69 10.38 29.65
CA VAL A 3 -1.61 9.77 28.68
C VAL A 3 -0.99 8.45 28.22
N ASN A 4 -1.75 7.37 28.26
CA ASN A 4 -1.32 6.09 27.72
C ASN A 4 -1.33 6.18 26.18
N VAL A 5 -0.13 6.18 25.58
CA VAL A 5 0.04 6.33 24.13
C VAL A 5 -0.63 5.19 23.35
N TYR A 6 -0.77 4.00 23.95
CA TYR A 6 -1.49 2.89 23.32
C TYR A 6 -2.99 3.17 23.16
N ASP A 7 -3.61 3.85 24.12
CA ASP A 7 -5.02 4.21 24.04
C ASP A 7 -5.23 5.23 22.90
N VAL A 8 -4.33 6.21 22.78
CA VAL A 8 -4.33 7.17 21.67
C VAL A 8 -4.08 6.48 20.33
N ALA A 9 -3.22 5.46 20.28
CA ALA A 9 -2.98 4.67 19.08
C ALA A 9 -4.23 3.89 18.64
N TYR A 10 -5.01 3.35 19.58
CA TYR A 10 -6.30 2.73 19.26
C TYR A 10 -7.31 3.73 18.72
N ASP A 11 -7.35 4.95 19.25
CA ASP A 11 -8.24 5.99 18.73
C ASP A 11 -7.80 6.50 17.35
N LEU A 12 -6.50 6.57 17.10
CA LEU A 12 -5.94 6.82 15.76
C LEU A 12 -6.35 5.72 14.78
N GLU A 13 -6.27 4.45 15.18
CA GLU A 13 -6.70 3.32 14.35
C GLU A 13 -8.17 3.41 13.97
N LYS A 14 -9.06 3.74 14.93
CA LYS A 14 -10.49 3.96 14.66
C LYS A 14 -10.73 5.13 13.73
N ALA A 15 -9.99 6.23 13.92
CA ALA A 15 -10.09 7.41 13.06
C ALA A 15 -9.67 7.08 11.62
N VAL A 16 -8.56 6.35 11.45
CA VAL A 16 -8.09 5.87 10.15
C VAL A 16 -9.13 4.95 9.49
N ARG A 17 -9.73 4.01 10.23
CA ARG A 17 -10.82 3.16 9.69
C ARG A 17 -12.08 3.94 9.30
N SER A 18 -12.30 5.09 9.91
CA SER A 18 -13.45 5.96 9.62
C SER A 18 -13.13 6.99 8.54
N SER A 19 -11.88 7.04 8.06
CA SER A 19 -11.44 8.03 7.08
C SER A 19 -12.00 7.75 5.69
N GLU A 20 -12.09 8.80 4.87
CA GLU A 20 -12.54 8.67 3.48
C GLU A 20 -11.59 7.79 2.67
N GLU A 21 -10.28 7.88 2.92
CA GLU A 21 -9.25 7.08 2.26
C GLU A 21 -9.47 5.58 2.49
N TYR A 22 -9.72 5.16 3.74
CA TYR A 22 -10.00 3.76 4.04
C TYR A 22 -11.30 3.28 3.39
N ASN A 23 -12.36 4.08 3.49
CA ASN A 23 -13.65 3.74 2.91
C ASN A 23 -13.59 3.62 1.38
N ASN A 24 -12.91 4.56 0.72
CA ASN A 24 -12.69 4.54 -0.73
C ASN A 24 -11.85 3.32 -1.16
N LEU A 25 -10.78 3.01 -0.43
CA LEU A 25 -9.96 1.83 -0.66
C LEU A 25 -10.79 0.54 -0.52
N LYS A 26 -11.55 0.42 0.56
CA LYS A 26 -12.41 -0.74 0.81
C LYS A 26 -13.45 -0.92 -0.30
N GLN A 27 -14.09 0.16 -0.74
CA GLN A 27 -15.07 0.11 -1.83
C GLN A 27 -14.40 -0.30 -3.15
N ALA A 28 -13.27 0.31 -3.51
CA ALA A 28 -12.55 -0.04 -4.74
C ALA A 28 -12.12 -1.51 -4.74
N TYR A 29 -11.70 -2.03 -3.59
CA TYR A 29 -11.36 -3.45 -3.44
C TYR A 29 -12.57 -4.36 -3.67
N GLN A 30 -13.74 -4.01 -3.11
CA GLN A 30 -14.99 -4.74 -3.36
C GLN A 30 -15.43 -4.69 -4.83
N GLU A 31 -15.23 -3.55 -5.51
CA GLU A 31 -15.54 -3.39 -6.93
C GLU A 31 -14.67 -4.30 -7.83
N VAL A 32 -13.40 -4.50 -7.45
CA VAL A 32 -12.48 -5.45 -8.12
C VAL A 32 -12.88 -6.89 -7.82
N GLU A 33 -13.12 -7.23 -6.55
CA GLU A 33 -13.52 -8.59 -6.14
C GLU A 33 -14.85 -9.04 -6.77
N ALA A 34 -15.77 -8.12 -7.02
CA ALA A 34 -17.05 -8.41 -7.65
C ALA A 34 -16.96 -8.64 -9.17
N ASP A 35 -15.83 -8.34 -9.80
CA ASP A 35 -15.59 -8.54 -11.22
C ASP A 35 -14.56 -9.63 -11.44
N SER A 36 -15.00 -10.79 -11.94
CA SER A 36 -14.14 -11.95 -12.13
C SER A 36 -12.90 -11.64 -12.98
N SER A 37 -13.05 -10.81 -14.02
CA SER A 37 -11.92 -10.46 -14.91
C SER A 37 -10.93 -9.53 -14.22
N ALA A 38 -11.42 -8.54 -13.47
CA ALA A 38 -10.56 -7.62 -12.73
C ALA A 38 -9.84 -8.33 -11.58
N LYS A 39 -10.55 -9.23 -10.88
CA LYS A 39 -10.00 -10.06 -9.82
C LYS A 39 -8.87 -10.96 -10.32
N GLU A 40 -9.10 -11.71 -11.41
CA GLU A 40 -8.06 -12.57 -11.99
C GLU A 40 -6.81 -11.78 -12.40
N LEU A 41 -6.99 -10.62 -13.01
CA LEU A 41 -5.88 -9.72 -13.37
C LEU A 41 -5.13 -9.20 -12.14
N PHE A 42 -5.86 -8.79 -11.11
CA PHE A 42 -5.29 -8.27 -9.87
C PHE A 42 -4.53 -9.36 -9.09
N ASP A 43 -5.10 -10.57 -8.99
CA ASP A 43 -4.45 -11.71 -8.34
C ASP A 43 -3.17 -12.10 -9.08
N LYS A 44 -3.19 -12.13 -10.42
CA LYS A 44 -2.01 -12.38 -11.23
C LYS A 44 -0.91 -11.34 -10.99
N PHE A 45 -1.30 -10.06 -10.90
CA PHE A 45 -0.38 -8.98 -10.57
C PHE A 45 0.27 -9.15 -9.19
N ARG A 46 -0.53 -9.43 -8.15
CA ARG A 46 -0.02 -9.67 -6.80
C ARG A 46 0.93 -10.86 -6.73
N ASN A 47 0.60 -11.95 -7.41
CA ASN A 47 1.45 -13.14 -7.42
C ASN A 47 2.80 -12.85 -8.06
N ILE A 48 2.82 -12.18 -9.21
CA ILE A 48 4.08 -11.79 -9.87
C ILE A 48 4.90 -10.86 -8.97
N GLN A 49 4.28 -9.88 -8.32
CA GLN A 49 4.99 -8.99 -7.39
C GLN A 49 5.63 -9.76 -6.24
N LEU A 50 4.91 -10.71 -5.64
CA LEU A 50 5.40 -11.55 -4.55
C LEU A 50 6.54 -12.47 -5.00
N GLU A 51 6.41 -13.11 -6.17
CA GLU A 51 7.44 -13.96 -6.75
C GLU A 51 8.73 -13.17 -7.01
N LEU A 52 8.62 -12.00 -7.64
CA LEU A 52 9.77 -11.13 -7.89
C LEU A 52 10.44 -10.67 -6.59
N GLN A 53 9.65 -10.30 -5.57
CA GLN A 53 10.17 -9.90 -4.27
C GLN A 53 10.88 -11.08 -3.57
N GLN A 54 10.30 -12.28 -3.60
CA GLN A 54 10.93 -13.48 -3.04
C GLN A 54 12.23 -13.84 -3.75
N LYS A 55 12.27 -13.72 -5.08
CA LYS A 55 13.50 -13.95 -5.85
C LYS A 55 14.58 -12.93 -5.48
N GLN A 56 14.23 -11.66 -5.40
CA GLN A 56 15.15 -10.61 -4.97
C GLN A 56 15.68 -10.86 -3.55
N MET A 57 14.84 -11.29 -2.61
CA MET A 57 15.25 -11.62 -1.24
C MET A 57 16.12 -12.89 -1.16
N SER A 58 15.85 -13.88 -1.99
CA SER A 58 16.62 -15.13 -2.05
C SER A 58 17.91 -15.02 -2.88
N GLY A 59 18.15 -13.86 -3.51
CA GLY A 59 19.29 -13.64 -4.39
C GLY A 59 19.22 -14.43 -5.70
N GLN A 60 18.03 -14.91 -6.08
CA GLN A 60 17.81 -15.58 -7.36
C GLN A 60 17.78 -14.55 -8.49
N GLU A 61 18.37 -14.90 -9.64
CA GLU A 61 18.27 -14.08 -10.83
C GLU A 61 16.83 -14.01 -11.32
N ILE A 62 16.38 -12.78 -11.59
CA ILE A 62 15.10 -12.52 -12.24
C ILE A 62 15.36 -12.56 -13.75
N SER A 63 14.72 -13.49 -14.44
CA SER A 63 14.91 -13.65 -15.88
C SER A 63 14.24 -12.52 -16.66
N GLN A 64 14.72 -12.25 -17.88
CA GLN A 64 14.14 -11.23 -18.75
C GLN A 64 12.67 -11.51 -19.09
N GLN A 65 12.32 -12.78 -19.25
CA GLN A 65 10.93 -13.21 -19.50
C GLN A 65 10.00 -12.86 -18.33
N GLU A 66 10.47 -12.98 -17.09
CA GLU A 66 9.69 -12.62 -15.90
C GLU A 66 9.51 -11.11 -15.78
N VAL A 67 10.54 -10.33 -16.11
CA VAL A 67 10.44 -8.87 -16.18
C VAL A 67 9.41 -8.47 -17.24
N GLU A 68 9.45 -9.06 -18.43
CA GLU A 68 8.48 -8.80 -19.49
C GLU A 68 7.06 -9.16 -19.08
N GLN A 69 6.86 -10.32 -18.44
CA GLN A 69 5.56 -10.76 -17.94
C GLN A 69 5.02 -9.81 -16.87
N ALA A 70 5.88 -9.31 -15.98
CA ALA A 70 5.51 -8.32 -14.98
C ALA A 70 5.10 -6.99 -15.63
N GLN A 71 5.87 -6.49 -16.59
CA GLN A 71 5.56 -5.27 -17.32
C GLN A 71 4.23 -5.36 -18.06
N GLN A 72 3.97 -6.48 -18.76
CA GLN A 72 2.70 -6.71 -19.43
C GLN A 72 1.54 -6.74 -18.43
N THR A 73 1.72 -7.43 -17.30
CA THR A 73 0.67 -7.53 -16.28
C THR A 73 0.36 -6.15 -15.70
N VAL A 74 1.37 -5.33 -15.42
CA VAL A 74 1.18 -3.92 -15.00
C VAL A 74 0.41 -3.12 -16.04
N ALA A 75 0.73 -3.27 -17.33
CA ALA A 75 0.03 -2.56 -18.39
C ALA A 75 -1.46 -2.96 -18.49
N PHE A 76 -1.80 -4.24 -18.29
CA PHE A 76 -3.19 -4.69 -18.28
C PHE A 76 -3.95 -4.22 -17.04
N VAL A 77 -3.29 -4.23 -15.89
CA VAL A 77 -3.81 -3.70 -14.62
C VAL A 77 -4.15 -2.22 -14.75
N GLN A 78 -3.27 -1.42 -15.35
CA GLN A 78 -3.49 0.01 -15.56
C GLN A 78 -4.62 0.31 -16.55
N GLN A 79 -4.86 -0.58 -17.51
CA GLN A 79 -5.97 -0.45 -18.46
C GLN A 79 -7.33 -0.79 -17.85
N ASN A 80 -7.37 -1.55 -16.75
CA ASN A 80 -8.62 -1.86 -16.07
C ASN A 80 -8.98 -0.71 -15.10
N PRO A 81 -10.08 0.04 -15.35
CA PRO A 81 -10.41 1.21 -14.55
C PRO A 81 -10.72 0.89 -13.08
N LYS A 82 -11.23 -0.32 -12.79
CA LYS A 82 -11.51 -0.76 -11.41
C LYS A 82 -10.22 -0.99 -10.63
N ILE A 83 -9.25 -1.65 -11.27
CA ILE A 83 -7.95 -1.91 -10.64
C ILE A 83 -7.13 -0.62 -10.53
N ALA A 84 -7.16 0.24 -11.56
CA ALA A 84 -6.52 1.56 -11.49
C ALA A 84 -7.06 2.40 -10.32
N LYS A 85 -8.38 2.43 -10.12
CA LYS A 85 -9.03 3.10 -8.98
C LYS A 85 -8.65 2.48 -7.62
N LEU A 86 -8.50 1.15 -7.57
CA LEU A 86 -8.00 0.44 -6.38
C LEU A 86 -6.57 0.90 -6.04
N MET A 87 -5.66 0.89 -7.02
CA MET A 87 -4.26 1.30 -6.84
C MET A 87 -4.15 2.77 -6.40
N GLU A 88 -4.93 3.67 -7.01
CA GLU A 88 -4.96 5.09 -6.64
C GLU A 88 -5.46 5.28 -5.19
N SER A 89 -6.50 4.53 -4.80
CA SER A 89 -7.04 4.58 -3.44
C SER A 89 -6.05 4.00 -2.42
N GLU A 90 -5.30 2.96 -2.79
CA GLU A 90 -4.23 2.38 -1.97
C GLU A 90 -3.07 3.36 -1.79
N GLN A 91 -2.68 4.08 -2.85
CA GLN A 91 -1.68 5.14 -2.77
C GLN A 91 -2.11 6.26 -1.83
N ARG A 92 -3.36 6.76 -1.93
CA ARG A 92 -3.90 7.77 -1.02
C ARG A 92 -3.86 7.31 0.44
N MET A 93 -4.26 6.06 0.70
CA MET A 93 -4.17 5.47 2.03
C MET A 93 -2.73 5.40 2.52
N SER A 94 -1.79 5.00 1.67
CA SER A 94 -0.36 4.95 2.00
C SER A 94 0.19 6.34 2.37
N THR A 95 -0.19 7.37 1.62
CA THR A 95 0.19 8.76 1.91
C THR A 95 -0.33 9.21 3.28
N LEU A 96 -1.62 8.97 3.57
CA LEU A 96 -2.21 9.28 4.89
C LEU A 96 -1.41 8.62 6.02
N ILE A 97 -1.11 7.33 5.90
CA ILE A 97 -0.35 6.58 6.92
C ILE A 97 1.08 7.13 7.05
N ALA A 98 1.73 7.50 5.95
CA ALA A 98 3.07 8.09 5.98
C ALA A 98 3.08 9.46 6.70
N GLU A 99 2.08 10.30 6.46
CA GLU A 99 1.93 11.59 7.14
C GLU A 99 1.68 11.42 8.64
N VAL A 100 0.82 10.47 9.02
CA VAL A 100 0.57 10.11 10.42
C VAL A 100 1.85 9.60 11.08
N ASN A 101 2.59 8.69 10.43
CA ASN A 101 3.85 8.17 10.94
C ASN A 101 4.87 9.29 11.18
N LYS A 102 4.96 10.26 10.25
CA LYS A 102 5.83 11.43 10.42
C LYS A 102 5.47 12.21 11.70
N VAL A 103 4.18 12.43 11.95
CA VAL A 103 3.72 13.09 13.18
C VAL A 103 4.09 12.30 14.43
N VAL A 104 3.91 10.98 14.41
CA VAL A 104 4.26 10.08 15.53
C VAL A 104 5.77 10.07 15.79
N MET A 105 6.59 10.23 14.75
CA MET A 105 8.06 10.25 14.84
C MET A 105 8.64 11.60 15.26
N LYS A 106 7.89 12.71 15.19
CA LYS A 106 8.37 14.07 15.55
C LYS A 106 9.09 14.16 16.90
N PRO A 107 8.62 13.53 18.01
CA PRO A 107 9.33 13.62 19.28
C PRO A 107 10.75 13.03 19.23
N LEU A 108 10.99 12.03 18.37
CA LEU A 108 12.33 11.49 18.13
C LEU A 108 13.13 12.45 17.24
N GLU A 109 12.51 13.01 16.19
CA GLU A 109 13.13 14.04 15.36
C GLU A 109 13.52 15.28 16.19
N ASP A 110 12.75 15.69 17.19
CA ASP A 110 13.08 16.84 18.04
C ASP A 110 14.31 16.59 18.92
N ILE A 111 14.55 15.34 19.31
CA ILE A 111 15.69 14.93 20.15
C ILE A 111 16.95 14.70 19.30
N TYR A 112 16.81 14.11 18.11
CA TYR A 112 17.92 13.70 17.25
C TYR A 112 18.14 14.60 16.02
N GLY A 113 17.22 15.52 15.75
CA GLY A 113 17.14 16.34 14.52
C GLY A 113 18.08 17.54 14.45
N THR A 114 18.99 17.72 15.41
CA THR A 114 20.16 18.61 15.27
C THR A 114 21.36 17.93 14.60
N VAL A 115 21.14 16.96 13.70
CA VAL A 115 22.21 16.40 12.87
C VAL A 115 21.78 16.29 11.41
N GLN A 116 21.70 17.43 10.73
CA GLN A 116 22.03 17.54 9.31
C GLN A 116 22.31 19.01 8.99
N GLN A 117 23.61 19.33 8.93
CA GLN A 117 24.14 20.45 8.13
C GLN A 117 24.02 20.10 6.64
#